data_AF-A0A815FMW4-F1
#
_entry.id   AF-A0A815FMW4-F1
#
_cell.length_a   1.000
_cell.length_b   1.000
_cell.length_c   1.000
_cell.angle_alpha   90.00
_cell.angle_beta   90.00
_cell.angle_gamma   90.00
#
_symmetry.space_group_name_H-M   'P 1'
#
loop_
_entity.id
_entity.type
_entity.pdbx_description
1 polymer ?
#
loop_
_entity_poly.entity_id
_entity_poly.type
_entity_poly.pdbx_seq_one_letter_code
_entity_poly.pdbx_strand_id
1 'polypeptide(L)' 'DAMHQQIIATFNCDLTIIDPALLRKGRLIANYEFNKLDLESAKILSDKLGFGQENITEPMTLAEIYNQGNAEEN' A
#
# COMPACT_ATOMS: atom_id res chain seq x y z
N ASP A 1 -27.06 -15.97 -18.04
CA ASP A 1 -26.25 -15.97 -16.81
C ASP A 1 -24.81 -15.71 -17.23
N ALA A 2 -24.34 -14.46 -17.11
CA ALA A 2 -23.15 -14.03 -17.84
C ALA A 2 -22.37 -12.98 -17.04
N MET A 3 -21.43 -13.47 -16.24
CA MET A 3 -20.05 -12.97 -16.04
C MET A 3 -19.61 -13.27 -14.60
N HIS A 4 -18.89 -14.37 -14.41
CA HIS A 4 -18.08 -14.63 -13.21
C HIS A 4 -16.79 -13.78 -13.23
N GLN A 5 -16.89 -12.50 -13.61
CA GLN A 5 -15.73 -11.63 -13.71
C GLN A 5 -15.40 -11.03 -12.35
N GLN A 6 -14.21 -11.31 -11.86
CA GLN A 6 -13.64 -10.61 -10.70
C GLN A 6 -12.91 -9.36 -11.19
N ILE A 7 -13.14 -8.24 -10.52
CA ILE A 7 -12.51 -6.95 -10.81
C ILE A 7 -11.65 -6.57 -9.61
N ILE A 8 -10.39 -6.24 -9.86
CA ILE A 8 -9.47 -5.65 -8.88
C ILE A 8 -9.21 -4.22 -9.32
N ALA A 9 -9.39 -3.28 -8.40
CA ALA A 9 -9.10 -1.86 -8.61
C ALA A 9 -8.30 -1.34 -7.43
N THR A 10 -7.33 -0.47 -7.71
CA THR A 10 -6.53 0.23 -6.71
C THR A 10 -6.84 1.71 -6.77
N PHE A 11 -6.88 2.36 -5.61
CA PHE A 11 -7.21 3.77 -5.49
C PHE A 11 -6.17 4.42 -4.57
N ASN A 12 -5.56 5.51 -5.04
CA ASN A 12 -4.67 6.36 -4.23
C ASN A 12 -5.47 7.56 -3.72
N CYS A 13 -6.64 7.30 -3.14
CA CYS A 13 -7.53 8.34 -2.61
C CYS A 13 -8.36 7.81 -1.44
N ASP A 14 -8.93 8.74 -0.68
CA ASP A 14 -9.82 8.40 0.43
C ASP A 14 -11.09 7.68 -0.08
N LEU A 15 -11.50 6.63 0.64
CA LEU A 15 -12.68 5.81 0.31
C LEU A 15 -13.97 6.64 0.24
N THR A 16 -14.05 7.77 0.95
CA THR A 16 -15.21 8.69 0.94
C THR A 16 -15.49 9.30 -0.43
N ILE A 17 -14.49 9.32 -1.32
CA ILE A 17 -14.58 9.87 -2.68
C ILE A 17 -15.08 8.80 -3.67
N ILE A 18 -15.02 7.52 -3.30
CA ILE A 18 -15.49 6.41 -4.13
C ILE A 18 -17.02 6.35 -4.08
N ASP A 19 -17.65 6.07 -5.23
CA ASP A 19 -19.11 5.86 -5.29
C ASP A 19 -19.53 4.78 -4.27
N PRO A 20 -20.37 5.11 -3.27
CA PRO A 20 -20.82 4.17 -2.26
C PRO A 20 -21.53 2.93 -2.82
N ALA A 21 -22.04 2.99 -4.06
CA ALA A 21 -22.62 1.85 -4.74
C ALA A 21 -21.61 0.72 -4.94
N LEU A 22 -20.33 1.01 -5.16
CA LEU A 22 -19.27 0.00 -5.29
C LEU A 22 -18.99 -0.72 -3.97
N LEU A 23 -19.17 -0.04 -2.84
CA LEU A 23 -18.87 -0.56 -1.50
C LEU A 23 -19.98 -1.44 -0.91
N ARG A 24 -21.13 -1.55 -1.60
CA ARG A 24 -22.28 -2.32 -1.11
C ARG A 24 -21.95 -3.81 -1.01
N LYS A 25 -22.45 -4.45 0.05
CA LYS A 25 -22.39 -5.91 0.24
C LYS A 25 -22.95 -6.61 -1.01
N GLY A 26 -22.17 -7.54 -1.57
CA GLY A 26 -22.49 -8.24 -2.83
C GLY A 26 -21.88 -7.63 -4.09
N ARG A 27 -21.31 -6.42 -4.01
CA ARG A 27 -20.46 -5.82 -5.06
C ARG A 27 -18.99 -5.82 -4.66
N LEU A 28 -18.71 -5.43 -3.42
CA LEU A 28 -17.38 -5.53 -2.82
C LEU A 28 -17.25 -6.85 -2.07
N ILE A 29 -16.30 -7.68 -2.50
CA ILE A 29 -16.02 -8.99 -1.89
C ILE A 29 -14.92 -8.84 -0.83
N ALA A 30 -13.94 -7.96 -1.07
CA ALA A 30 -12.86 -7.66 -0.14
C ALA A 30 -12.41 -6.20 -0.35
N ASN A 31 -12.01 -5.55 0.74
CA ASN A 31 -11.20 -4.34 0.71
C ASN A 31 -9.88 -4.61 1.43
N TYR A 32 -8.84 -3.90 1.00
CA TYR A 32 -7.55 -3.90 1.68
C TYR A 32 -7.00 -2.48 1.64
N GLU A 33 -6.60 -1.98 2.80
CA GLU A 33 -5.96 -0.68 2.93
C GLU A 33 -4.45 -0.89 3.12
N PHE A 34 -3.67 -0.33 2.19
CA PHE A 34 -2.22 -0.34 2.28
C PHE A 34 -1.77 0.73 3.28
N ASN A 35 -1.49 0.29 4.50
CA ASN A 35 -0.90 1.12 5.54
C ASN A 35 0.62 1.05 5.51
N LYS A 36 1.27 1.83 6.39
CA LYS A 36 2.69 1.68 6.68
C LYS A 36 3.01 0.22 7.02
N LEU A 37 4.09 -0.32 6.45
CA LEU A 37 4.67 -1.57 6.92
C LEU A 37 5.13 -1.39 8.35
N ASP A 38 4.93 -2.41 9.17
CA ASP A 38 5.51 -2.46 10.49
C ASP A 38 7.05 -2.39 10.41
N LEU A 39 7.68 -2.09 11.55
CA LEU A 39 9.12 -1.87 11.65
C LEU A 39 9.94 -3.07 11.11
N GLU A 40 9.50 -4.30 11.38
CA GLU A 40 10.24 -5.49 10.97
C GLU A 40 10.10 -5.73 9.47
N SER A 41 8.87 -5.67 8.95
CA SER A 41 8.59 -5.77 7.52
C SER A 41 9.30 -4.69 6.71
N ALA A 42 9.34 -3.45 7.23
CA ALA A 42 10.04 -2.33 6.60
C ALA A 42 11.55 -2.56 6.55
N LYS A 43 12.16 -3.04 7.64
CA LYS A 43 13.59 -3.42 7.69
C LYS A 43 13.92 -4.53 6.70
N ILE A 44 13.11 -5.59 6.67
CA ILE A 44 13.29 -6.71 5.74
C ILE A 44 13.22 -6.22 4.29
N LEU A 45 12.27 -5.34 3.97
CA LEU A 45 12.15 -4.79 2.63
C LEU A 45 13.35 -3.89 2.29
N SER A 46 13.74 -3.00 3.20
CA SER A 46 14.88 -2.10 3.02
C SER A 46 16.19 -2.85 2.76
N ASP A 47 16.44 -3.91 3.54
CA ASP A 47 17.60 -4.79 3.38
C ASP A 47 17.59 -5.50 2.02
N LYS A 48 16.43 -6.02 1.59
CA LYS A 48 16.23 -6.62 0.25
C LYS A 48 16.48 -5.64 -0.89
N LEU A 49 16.26 -4.34 -0.67
CA LEU A 49 16.52 -3.29 -1.64
C LEU A 49 17.97 -2.78 -1.61
N GLY A 50 18.79 -3.26 -0.67
CA GLY A 50 20.20 -2.89 -0.55
C GLY A 50 20.46 -1.58 0.21
N PHE A 51 19.46 -1.03 0.91
CA PHE A 51 19.59 0.20 1.69
C PHE A 51 20.03 -0.03 3.14
N GLY A 52 20.02 -1.28 3.61
CA GLY A 52 20.29 -1.61 5.02
C GLY A 52 19.05 -1.40 5.91
N GLN A 53 19.24 -1.52 7.22
CA GLN A 53 18.15 -1.51 8.21
C GLN A 53 18.28 -0.38 9.25
N GLU A 54 19.44 0.26 9.29
CA GLU A 54 19.86 1.20 10.33
C GLU A 54 18.99 2.46 10.37
N ASN A 55 18.49 2.90 9.21
CA ASN A 55 17.67 4.12 9.09
C ASN A 55 16.17 3.85 9.27
N ILE A 56 15.76 2.58 9.42
CA ILE A 56 14.36 2.19 9.61
C ILE A 56 14.10 2.08 11.11
N THR A 57 13.64 3.18 11.71
CA THR A 57 13.38 3.28 13.16
C THR A 57 11.90 3.32 13.50
N GLU A 58 11.04 3.47 12.50
CA GLU A 58 9.59 3.53 12.64
C GLU A 58 8.88 2.82 11.47
N PRO A 59 7.57 2.53 11.59
CA PRO A 59 6.77 2.08 10.48
C PRO A 59 6.82 3.04 9.28
N MET A 60 6.98 2.50 8.07
CA MET A 60 7.17 3.26 6.84
C MET A 60 6.25 2.75 5.73
N THR A 61 5.79 3.66 4.89
CA THR A 61 5.09 3.35 3.65
C THR A 61 6.05 2.71 2.65
N LEU A 62 5.50 1.97 1.69
CA LEU A 62 6.30 1.44 0.59
C LEU A 62 7.02 2.57 -0.16
N ALA A 63 6.35 3.71 -0.40
CA ALA A 63 6.96 4.84 -1.09
C ALA A 63 8.19 5.38 -0.37
N GLU A 64 8.14 5.56 0.95
CA GLU A 64 9.30 5.98 1.75
C GLU A 64 10.45 4.96 1.66
N ILE A 65 10.14 3.66 1.75
CA ILE A 65 11.16 2.59 1.71
C ILE A 65 11.86 2.51 0.34
N TYR A 66 11.12 2.63 -0.76
CA TYR A 66 11.69 2.59 -2.12
C TYR A 66 12.48 3.86 -2.48
N ASN A 67 12.23 4.98 -1.80
CA ASN A 67 12.87 6.27 -2.08
C ASN A 67 14.08 6.59 -1.19
N GLN A 68 14.57 5.66 -0.37
CA GLN A 68 15.74 5.90 0.51
C GLN A 68 17.01 6.34 -0.22
N GLY A 69 17.19 5.96 -1.48
CA GLY A 69 18.31 6.40 -2.34
C GLY A 69 18.06 7.70 -3.11
N ASN A 70 16.81 8.14 -3.18
CA ASN A 70 16.41 9.42 -3.78
C ASN A 70 16.31 10.45 -2.67
N ALA A 71 17.46 10.81 -2.09
CA ALA A 71 17.54 12.03 -1.29
C ALA A 71 17.28 13.20 -2.26
N GLU A 72 16.03 13.66 -2.35
CA GLU A 72 15.82 15.04 -2.79
C GLU A 72 16.50 15.92 -1.74
N GLU A 73 17.69 16.43 -2.11
CA GLU A 73 18.36 17.53 -1.42
C GLU A 73 17.31 18.60 -1.12
N ASN A 74 17.01 18.79 0.17
CA ASN A 74 16.43 20.02 0.67
C ASN A 74 17.53 20.80 1.38
#